data_AF-A0A3A2IYI5-F1
#
_entry.id   AF-A0A3A2IYI5-F1
#
_cell.length_a   1.000
_cell.length_b   1.000
_cell.length_c   1.000
_cell.angle_alpha   90.00
_cell.angle_beta   90.00
_cell.angle_gamma   90.00
#
_symmetry.space_group_name_H-M   'P 1'
#
loop_
_entity.id
_entity.type
_entity.pdbx_description
1 polymer ?
#
loop_
_entity_poly.entity_id
_entity_poly.type
_entity_poly.pdbx_seq_one_letter_code
_entity_poly.pdbx_strand_id
1 'polypeptide(L)' 'VIYPGDVIGEISFFLHVPRTADIVAATDNVKLLSLDEASMSRLLKIDHTLANKILINICRNLCTRVMGVEIQQLNNHS' A
#
# COMPACT_ATOMS: atom_id res chain seq x y z
N VAL A 1 1.05 -12.94 3.52
CA VAL A 1 1.87 -13.24 2.32
C VAL A 1 1.53 -12.19 1.27
N ILE A 2 2.53 -11.69 0.53
CA ILE A 2 2.41 -10.59 -0.44
C ILE A 2 2.66 -11.16 -1.84
N TYR A 3 1.88 -10.72 -2.81
CA TYR A 3 1.91 -11.20 -4.20
C TYR A 3 2.12 -10.04 -5.18
N PRO A 4 2.50 -10.32 -6.46
CA PRO A 4 2.61 -9.29 -7.48
C PRO A 4 1.33 -8.44 -7.59
N GLY A 5 1.50 -7.12 -7.59
CA GLY A 5 0.40 -6.15 -7.61
C GLY A 5 -0.02 -5.63 -6.22
N ASP A 6 0.43 -6.29 -5.14
CA ASP A 6 0.22 -5.76 -3.79
C ASP A 6 1.04 -4.50 -3.54
N VAL A 7 0.43 -3.57 -2.80
CA VAL A 7 1.10 -2.37 -2.31
C VAL A 7 1.59 -2.63 -0.89
N ILE A 8 2.77 -2.12 -0.59
CA ILE A 8 3.40 -2.16 0.74
C ILE A 8 4.01 -0.79 1.04
N GLY A 9 4.23 -0.48 2.31
CA GLY A 9 4.85 0.80 2.68
C GLY A 9 3.87 1.95 2.88
N GLU A 10 2.60 1.73 2.56
CA GLU A 10 1.57 2.74 2.42
C GLU A 10 1.17 3.38 3.75
N ILE A 11 1.16 2.62 4.85
CA ILE A 11 0.81 3.14 6.17
C ILE A 11 1.83 4.18 6.62
N SER A 12 3.12 3.85 6.55
CA SER A 12 4.19 4.80 6.89
C SER A 12 4.24 5.97 5.92
N PHE A 13 3.94 5.73 4.63
CA PHE A 13 3.89 6.79 3.62
C PHE A 13 2.81 7.83 3.90
N PHE A 14 1.59 7.41 4.28
CA PHE A 14 0.50 8.35 4.54
C PHE A 14 0.53 8.95 5.94
N LEU A 15 0.75 8.13 6.97
CA LEU A 15 0.62 8.57 8.36
C LEU A 15 1.90 9.18 8.92
N HIS A 16 3.01 9.18 8.15
CA HIS A 16 4.31 9.69 8.59
C HIS A 16 4.78 9.05 9.91
N VAL A 17 4.45 7.77 10.10
CA VAL A 17 4.85 6.95 11.25
C VAL A 17 5.98 6.00 10.86
N PRO A 18 6.74 5.46 11.84
CA PRO A 18 7.70 4.38 11.58
C PRO A 18 7.06 3.19 10.85
N ARG A 19 7.90 2.39 10.17
CA ARG A 19 7.46 1.18 9.49
C ARG A 19 6.70 0.28 10.47
N THR A 20 5.49 -0.11 10.11
CA THR A 20 4.63 -0.97 10.95
C THR A 20 5.01 -2.44 10.90
N ALA A 21 5.80 -2.83 9.90
CA ALA A 21 6.33 -4.18 9.74
C ALA A 21 7.56 -4.16 8.83
N ASP A 22 8.45 -5.12 9.06
CA ASP A 22 9.54 -5.46 8.16
C ASP A 22 9.02 -6.29 6.99
N ILE A 23 9.61 -6.08 5.82
CA ILE A 23 9.27 -6.82 4.60
C ILE A 23 10.54 -7.48 4.08
N VAL A 24 10.50 -8.80 3.93
CA VAL A 24 11.61 -9.61 3.43
C VAL A 24 11.16 -10.31 2.16
N ALA A 25 12.00 -10.30 1.12
CA ALA A 25 11.75 -11.05 -0.10
C ALA A 25 11.81 -12.55 0.19
N ALA A 26 10.70 -13.26 -0.07
CA ALA A 26 10.61 -14.69 0.15
C ALA A 26 11.26 -15.53 -0.97
N THR A 27 11.50 -14.92 -2.13
CA THR A 27 12.08 -15.56 -3.31
C THR A 27 13.14 -14.67 -3.93
N ASP A 28 13.96 -15.25 -4.78
CA ASP A 28 14.90 -14.49 -5.61
C ASP A 28 14.17 -13.65 -6.67
N ASN A 29 14.87 -12.65 -7.23
CA ASN A 29 14.44 -11.84 -8.37
C ASN A 29 13.12 -11.04 -8.17
N VAL A 30 12.79 -10.68 -6.93
CA VAL A 30 11.66 -9.77 -6.65
C VAL A 30 11.93 -8.38 -7.23
N LYS A 31 10.98 -7.85 -7.99
CA LYS A 31 11.01 -6.48 -8.51
C LYS A 31 9.92 -5.65 -7.86
N LEU A 32 10.27 -4.43 -7.47
CA LEU A 32 9.37 -3.47 -6.85
C LEU A 32 9.35 -2.18 -7.65
N LEU A 33 8.16 -1.62 -7.82
CA LEU A 33 7.99 -0.22 -8.19
C LEU A 33 7.98 0.61 -6.90
N SER A 34 8.95 1.50 -6.75
CA SER A 34 9.03 2.39 -5.59
C SER A 34 8.44 3.76 -5.92
N LEU A 35 7.71 4.32 -4.95
CA LEU A 35 7.18 5.68 -4.99
C LEU A 35 7.49 6.35 -3.66
N ASP A 36 8.24 7.45 -3.70
CA ASP A 36 8.55 8.28 -2.55
C ASP A 36 7.73 9.58 -2.55
N GLU A 37 7.81 10.31 -1.43
CA GLU A 37 7.06 11.55 -1.24
C GLU A 37 7.43 12.61 -2.29
N ALA A 38 8.72 12.73 -2.61
CA ALA A 38 9.19 13.66 -3.63
C ALA A 38 8.62 13.33 -5.01
N SER A 39 8.51 12.05 -5.36
CA SER A 39 7.97 11.56 -6.62
C SER A 39 6.47 11.77 -6.69
N MET A 40 5.74 11.52 -5.60
CA MET A 40 4.31 11.83 -5.52
C MET A 40 4.06 13.34 -5.62
N SER A 41 4.86 14.16 -4.92
CA SER A 41 4.78 15.62 -4.98
C SER A 41 5.05 16.15 -6.39
N ARG A 42 6.05 15.60 -7.10
CA ARG A 42 6.27 15.91 -8.52
C ARG A 42 5.09 15.49 -9.38
N LEU A 43 4.55 14.29 -9.17
CA LEU A 43 3.41 13.81 -9.95
C LEU A 43 2.18 14.68 -9.76
N LEU A 44 1.89 15.09 -8.52
CA LEU A 44 0.81 16.04 -8.22
C LEU A 44 0.96 17.33 -9.01
N LYS A 45 2.18 17.86 -9.19
CA LYS A 45 2.42 19.09 -9.95
C LYS A 45 2.28 18.92 -11.47
N ILE A 46 2.54 17.73 -11.99
CA ILE A 46 2.55 17.44 -13.44
C ILE A 46 1.16 17.01 -13.92
N ASP A 47 0.54 16.08 -13.19
CA ASP A 47 -0.78 15.54 -13.51
C ASP A 47 -1.54 15.18 -12.22
N HIS A 48 -2.36 16.13 -11.78
CA HIS A 48 -3.24 15.96 -10.63
C HIS A 48 -4.22 14.80 -10.80
N THR A 49 -4.69 14.51 -12.02
CA THR A 49 -5.66 13.45 -12.28
C THR A 49 -5.03 12.08 -12.04
N LEU A 50 -3.82 11.88 -12.56
CA LEU A 50 -3.07 10.64 -12.36
C LEU A 50 -2.66 10.48 -10.89
N ALA A 51 -2.16 11.53 -10.25
CA ALA A 51 -1.78 11.50 -8.84
C ALA A 51 -2.97 11.12 -7.93
N ASN A 52 -4.13 11.72 -8.16
CA ASN A 52 -5.35 11.41 -7.40
C ASN A 52 -5.79 9.95 -7.61
N LYS A 53 -5.70 9.42 -8.83
CA LYS A 53 -5.98 8.00 -9.10
C LYS A 53 -5.06 7.09 -8.31
N ILE A 54 -3.76 7.40 -8.24
CA ILE A 54 -2.80 6.63 -7.45
C ILE A 54 -3.17 6.70 -5.96
N LEU A 55 -3.38 7.90 -5.40
CA LEU A 55 -3.76 8.05 -3.98
C LEU A 55 -5.00 7.22 -3.64
N ILE A 56 -6.07 7.35 -4.44
CA ILE A 56 -7.32 6.64 -4.23
C ILE A 56 -7.10 5.12 -4.28
N ASN A 57 -6.28 4.63 -5.22
CA ASN A 57 -6.01 3.20 -5.32
C ASN A 57 -5.25 2.67 -4.11
N ILE A 58 -4.29 3.43 -3.56
CA ILE A 58 -3.59 3.04 -2.34
C ILE A 58 -4.56 3.07 -1.14
N CYS A 59 -5.40 4.10 -1.00
CA CYS A 59 -6.42 4.16 0.05
C CYS A 59 -7.41 2.99 -0.03
N ARG A 60 -7.85 2.62 -1.24
CA ARG A 60 -8.72 1.44 -1.42
C ARG A 60 -8.02 0.16 -0.99
N ASN A 61 -6.74 -0.03 -1.33
CA ASN A 61 -5.97 -1.20 -0.91
C ASN A 61 -5.90 -1.30 0.62
N LEU A 62 -5.67 -0.18 1.30
CA LEU A 62 -5.73 -0.09 2.77
C LEU A 62 -7.09 -0.52 3.32
N CYS A 63 -8.17 0.06 2.80
CA CYS A 63 -9.52 -0.30 3.23
C CYS A 63 -9.82 -1.79 3.02
N THR A 64 -9.43 -2.36 1.87
CA THR A 64 -9.62 -3.79 1.59
C THR A 64 -8.87 -4.67 2.59
N ARG A 65 -7.66 -4.29 3.00
CA ARG A 65 -6.90 -5.03 4.01
C ARG A 65 -7.56 -4.96 5.38
N VAL A 66 -8.01 -3.78 5.80
CA VAL A 66 -8.72 -3.61 7.09
C VAL A 66 -10.03 -4.41 7.12
N MET A 67 -10.85 -4.31 6.07
CA MET A 67 -12.12 -5.04 5.97
C MET A 67 -11.92 -6.56 5.82
N GLY A 68 -10.88 -6.99 5.09
CA GLY A 68 -10.54 -8.40 4.95
C GLY A 68 -10.13 -9.05 6.28
N VAL A 69 -9.45 -8.28 7.15
CA VAL A 69 -9.15 -8.69 8.52
C VAL A 69 -10.45 -8.84 9.33
N GLU A 70 -11.43 -7.96 9.13
CA GLU A 70 -12.73 -8.00 9.82
C GLU A 70 -13.57 -9.22 9.41
N ILE A 71 -13.61 -9.55 8.12
CA ILE A 71 -14.34 -10.74 7.60
C ILE A 71 -13.69 -12.06 8.09
N GLN A 72 -12.36 -12.12 8.20
CA GLN A 72 -11.68 -13.30 8.75
C GLN A 72 -11.92 -13.48 10.26
N GLN A 73 -12.07 -12.39 11.02
CA GLN A 73 -12.36 -12.47 12.46
C GLN A 73 -13.78 -12.98 12.75
N LEU A 74 -14.76 -12.65 11.91
CA LEU A 74 -16.15 -13.15 12.05
C LEU A 74 -16.25 -14.65 11.78
N ASN A 75 -15.51 -15.17 10.78
CA ASN A 75 -15.52 -16.60 10.44
C ASN A 75 -14.79 -17.50 11.45
N ASN A 76 -13.89 -16.93 12.27
CA ASN A 76 -13.16 -17.68 13.30
C ASN A 76 -13.91 -17.80 14.63
N HIS A 77 -15.08 -17.16 14.77
CA HIS A 77 -15.94 -17.19 15.95
C HIS A 77 -17.32 -17.82 15.68
N SER A 78 -17.49 -18.51 14.54
CA SER A 78 -18.72 -19.24 14.16
C SER A 78 -18.51 -20.75 14.14
#